data_AF-A0A9D9SZ68-F1
#
_entry.id   AF-A0A9D9SZ68-F1
#
_cell.length_a   1.000
_cell.length_b   1.000
_cell.length_c   1.000
_cell.angle_alpha   90.00
_cell.angle_beta   90.00
_cell.angle_gamma   90.00
#
_symmetry.space_group_name_H-M   'P 1'
#
loop_
_entity.id
_entity.type
_entity.pdbx_description
1 polymer ?
#
loop_
_entity_poly.entity_id
_entity_poly.type
_entity_poly.pdbx_seq_one_letter_code
_entity_poly.pdbx_strand_id
1 'polypeptide(L)'
;NNAIYEGGAEWKYSDGTSLKGMITTLNGEEIDASNDFEPKDMDVYYIVTDKCTECVGFHDEPQCAAVCPVDCCVDDPEYRESEDELLAKKDFMHL
;
A
#
# COMPACT_ATOMS: atom_id res chain seq x y z
N ASN A 1 0.89 -0.83 -7.23
CA ASN A 1 0.07 -1.05 -6.02
C ASN A 1 -0.94 0.05 -5.76
N ASN A 2 -0.71 1.31 -6.19
CA ASN A 2 -1.52 2.46 -5.78
C ASN A 2 -1.71 2.52 -4.25
N ALA A 3 -0.60 2.67 -3.52
CA ALA A 3 -0.59 2.68 -2.06
C ALA A 3 -0.76 4.08 -1.46
N ILE A 4 -0.69 5.14 -2.27
CA ILE A 4 -0.83 6.53 -1.84
C ILE A 4 -2.17 7.09 -2.32
N TYR A 5 -2.86 7.80 -1.43
CA TYR A 5 -4.21 8.33 -1.65
C TYR A 5 -4.28 9.79 -1.20
N GLU A 6 -5.20 10.55 -1.80
CA GLU A 6 -5.53 11.91 -1.36
C GLU A 6 -6.27 11.91 -0.03
N GLY A 7 -6.13 12.97 0.75
CA GLY A 7 -6.87 13.14 2.01
C GLY A 7 -8.38 13.03 1.79
N GLY A 8 -9.03 12.21 2.61
CA GLY A 8 -10.47 11.96 2.55
C GLY A 8 -10.90 11.01 1.41
N ALA A 9 -9.99 10.55 0.56
CA ALA A 9 -10.31 9.53 -0.44
C ALA A 9 -10.39 8.14 0.22
N GLU A 10 -11.43 7.37 -0.09
CA GLU A 10 -11.49 5.95 0.26
C GLU A 10 -10.48 5.15 -0.57
N TRP A 11 -10.08 3.98 -0.07
CA TRP A 11 -9.14 3.11 -0.76
C TRP A 11 -9.66 1.68 -0.86
N LYS A 12 -9.21 0.94 -1.88
CA LYS A 12 -9.52 -0.48 -2.08
C LYS A 12 -8.26 -1.30 -2.27
N TYR A 13 -8.30 -2.58 -1.91
CA TYR A 13 -7.22 -3.52 -2.24
C TYR A 13 -7.04 -3.69 -3.75
N SER A 14 -8.12 -3.64 -4.52
CA SER A 14 -8.13 -3.77 -5.98
C SER A 14 -7.51 -2.59 -6.73
N ASP A 15 -7.38 -1.40 -6.12
CA ASP A 15 -6.81 -0.26 -6.83
C ASP A 15 -5.34 -0.51 -7.15
N GLY A 16 -4.97 -0.56 -8.43
CA GLY A 16 -3.59 -0.70 -8.85
C GLY A 16 -2.93 -2.04 -8.48
N THR A 17 -3.73 -3.09 -8.26
CA THR A 17 -3.33 -4.49 -8.02
C THR A 17 -4.08 -5.45 -8.95
N SER A 18 -3.77 -6.76 -8.92
CA SER A 18 -4.52 -7.79 -9.62
C SER A 18 -5.64 -8.44 -8.80
N LEU A 19 -5.83 -8.02 -7.55
CA LEU A 19 -6.78 -8.60 -6.60
C LEU A 19 -8.24 -8.35 -7.02
N LYS A 20 -9.09 -9.38 -6.95
CA LYS A 20 -10.51 -9.33 -7.33
C LYS A 20 -11.35 -10.28 -6.49
N GLY A 21 -12.58 -9.88 -6.17
CA GLY A 21 -13.52 -10.68 -5.38
C GLY A 21 -13.03 -10.93 -3.97
N MET A 22 -13.42 -12.05 -3.38
CA MET A 22 -13.00 -12.42 -2.02
C MET A 22 -11.50 -12.77 -1.99
N ILE A 23 -10.76 -12.11 -1.11
CA ILE A 23 -9.34 -12.31 -0.85
C ILE A 23 -9.11 -12.62 0.62
N THR A 24 -8.06 -13.37 0.91
CA THR A 24 -7.53 -13.54 2.28
C THR A 24 -6.29 -12.66 2.40
N THR A 25 -6.36 -11.64 3.24
CA THR A 25 -5.24 -10.73 3.52
C THR A 25 -4.09 -11.46 4.22
N LEU A 26 -2.92 -10.81 4.30
CA LEU A 26 -1.73 -11.38 4.94
C LEU A 26 -1.89 -11.61 6.46
N ASN A 27 -2.79 -10.87 7.11
CA ASN A 27 -3.18 -11.09 8.51
C ASN A 27 -4.29 -12.16 8.68
N GLY A 28 -4.79 -12.75 7.59
CA GLY A 28 -5.76 -13.84 7.60
C GLY A 28 -7.24 -13.42 7.57
N GLU A 29 -7.54 -12.15 7.28
CA GLU A 29 -8.91 -11.65 7.17
C GLU A 29 -9.49 -11.91 5.77
N GLU A 30 -10.76 -12.32 5.71
CA GLU A 30 -11.48 -12.48 4.44
C GLU A 30 -12.28 -11.22 4.11
N ILE A 31 -11.96 -10.59 2.99
CA ILE A 31 -12.59 -9.34 2.53
C ILE A 31 -12.84 -9.38 1.02
N ASP A 32 -13.75 -8.54 0.51
CA ASP A 32 -13.81 -8.30 -0.93
C ASP A 32 -12.76 -7.25 -1.31
N ALA A 33 -11.93 -7.54 -2.32
CA ALA A 33 -10.90 -6.63 -2.81
C ALA A 33 -11.45 -5.27 -3.30
N SER A 34 -12.75 -5.22 -3.62
CA SER A 34 -13.46 -4.04 -4.11
C SER A 34 -14.13 -3.23 -3.00
N ASN A 35 -14.09 -3.72 -1.75
CA ASN A 35 -14.63 -3.00 -0.60
C ASN A 35 -13.91 -1.66 -0.43
N ASP A 36 -14.70 -0.62 -0.15
CA ASP A 36 -14.22 0.69 0.23
C ASP A 36 -13.78 0.68 1.69
N PHE A 37 -12.54 1.11 1.93
CA PHE A 37 -11.98 1.33 3.25
C PHE A 37 -11.91 2.82 3.54
N GLU A 38 -12.17 3.18 4.80
CA GLU A 38 -12.13 4.57 5.24
C GLU A 38 -10.74 5.19 5.00
N PRO A 39 -10.68 6.50 4.68
CA PRO A 39 -9.43 7.23 4.55
C PRO A 39 -8.60 7.14 5.83
N LYS A 40 -7.27 6.99 5.71
CA LYS A 40 -6.39 7.03 6.89
C LYS A 40 -6.18 8.45 7.41
N ASP A 41 -6.29 9.42 6.52
CA ASP A 41 -6.24 10.85 6.85
C ASP A 41 -7.27 11.59 5.99
N MET A 42 -7.83 12.68 6.53
CA MET A 42 -8.86 13.49 5.87
C MET A 42 -8.28 14.69 5.12
N ASP A 43 -7.12 15.17 5.52
CA ASP A 43 -6.60 16.48 5.11
C ASP A 43 -5.32 16.38 4.29
N VAL A 44 -4.52 15.33 4.50
CA VAL A 44 -3.25 15.12 3.78
C VAL A 44 -3.25 13.81 3.00
N TYR A 45 -2.36 13.73 2.01
CA TYR A 45 -2.08 12.47 1.34
C TYR A 45 -1.60 11.44 2.36
N TYR A 46 -2.08 10.21 2.24
CA TYR A 46 -1.74 9.13 3.13
C TYR A 46 -1.29 7.90 2.36
N ILE A 47 -0.47 7.07 3.00
CA ILE A 47 -0.04 5.78 2.48
C ILE A 47 -0.79 4.68 3.22
N VAL A 48 -1.36 3.74 2.48
CA VAL A 48 -1.92 2.51 3.02
C VAL A 48 -0.78 1.51 3.19
N THR A 49 -0.34 1.30 4.43
CA THR A 49 0.81 0.43 4.73
C THR A 49 0.61 -1.00 4.19
N ASP A 50 -0.59 -1.54 4.27
CA ASP A 50 -0.91 -2.90 3.78
C ASP A 50 -0.66 -3.07 2.26
N LYS A 51 -0.64 -1.95 1.52
CA LYS A 51 -0.36 -1.91 0.07
C LYS A 51 1.03 -1.39 -0.26
N CYS A 52 1.70 -0.75 0.70
CA CYS A 52 3.07 -0.26 0.52
C CYS A 52 4.03 -1.45 0.51
N THR A 53 4.93 -1.45 -0.47
CA THR A 53 6.00 -2.47 -0.60
C THR A 53 7.37 -1.81 -0.55
N GLU A 54 7.43 -0.52 -0.20
CA GLU A 54 8.65 0.30 -0.35
C GLU A 54 9.28 0.21 -1.75
N CYS A 55 8.45 -0.11 -2.76
CA CYS A 55 8.84 -0.45 -4.13
C CYS A 55 9.71 -1.71 -4.30
N VAL A 56 9.96 -2.48 -3.22
CA VAL A 56 10.67 -3.76 -3.27
C VAL A 56 9.98 -4.72 -4.25
N GLY A 57 10.79 -5.36 -5.10
CA GLY A 57 10.32 -6.23 -6.18
C GLY A 57 9.90 -5.49 -7.46
N PHE A 58 9.92 -4.16 -7.49
CA PHE A 58 9.65 -3.33 -8.68
C PHE A 58 10.79 -2.38 -9.03
N HIS A 59 11.38 -1.72 -8.03
CA HIS A 59 12.44 -0.74 -8.17
C HIS A 59 13.44 -0.86 -7.00
N ASP A 60 14.65 -0.30 -7.18
CA ASP A 60 15.70 -0.32 -6.16
C ASP A 60 15.47 0.69 -5.03
N GLU A 61 14.61 1.70 -5.24
CA GLU A 61 14.29 2.75 -4.27
C GLU A 61 12.81 3.18 -4.32
N PRO A 62 12.24 3.72 -3.22
CA PRO A 62 10.87 4.20 -3.18
C PRO A 62 10.63 5.37 -4.15
N GLN A 63 9.83 5.12 -5.19
CA GLN A 63 9.57 6.13 -6.23
C GLN A 63 8.80 7.34 -5.70
N CYS A 64 7.95 7.17 -4.68
CA CYS A 64 7.24 8.28 -4.04
C CYS A 64 8.20 9.25 -3.35
N ALA A 65 9.22 8.75 -2.66
CA ALA A 65 10.25 9.57 -2.01
C ALA A 65 11.12 10.28 -3.05
N ALA A 66 11.49 9.60 -4.15
CA ALA A 66 12.34 10.16 -5.20
C ALA A 66 11.73 11.37 -5.94
N VAL A 67 10.39 11.47 -5.99
CA VAL A 67 9.68 12.54 -6.73
C VAL A 67 9.00 13.58 -5.83
N CYS A 68 8.97 13.36 -4.51
CA CYS A 68 8.26 14.25 -3.60
C CYS A 68 9.00 15.60 -3.49
N PRO A 69 8.37 16.75 -3.84
CA PRO A 69 9.05 18.05 -3.83
C PRO A 69 9.35 18.60 -2.42
N VAL A 70 8.82 17.95 -1.39
CA VAL A 70 8.91 18.37 0.02
C VAL A 70 9.44 17.26 0.93
N ASP A 71 9.97 16.17 0.36
CA ASP A 71 10.59 15.05 1.09
C ASP A 71 9.73 14.47 2.23
N CYS A 72 8.40 14.36 2.03
CA CYS A 72 7.48 13.90 3.09
C CYS A 72 7.20 12.39 3.11
N CYS A 73 7.63 11.64 2.09
CA CYS A 73 7.55 10.17 2.08
C CYS A 73 8.81 9.62 2.77
N VAL A 74 8.70 9.31 4.06
CA VAL A 74 9.82 8.89 4.93
C VAL A 74 9.54 7.54 5.58
N ASP A 75 10.57 6.93 6.18
CA ASP A 75 10.48 5.70 6.97
C ASP A 75 9.45 5.85 8.11
N ASP A 76 8.52 4.90 8.19
CA ASP A 76 7.53 4.82 9.26
C ASP A 76 8.03 3.84 10.34
N PRO A 77 8.42 4.34 11.54
CA PRO A 77 9.00 3.49 12.57
C PRO A 77 8.01 2.46 13.14
N GLU A 78 6.70 2.66 12.98
CA GLU A 78 5.67 1.74 13.46
C GLU A 78 5.37 0.61 12.46
N TYR A 79 5.82 0.74 11.21
CA TYR A 79 5.57 -0.21 10.13
C TYR A 79 6.84 -0.59 9.37
N ARG A 80 7.89 -0.93 10.11
CA ARG A 80 9.11 -1.49 9.51
C ARG A 80 8.96 -2.96 9.21
N GLU A 81 9.18 -3.31 7.96
CA GLU A 81 9.03 -4.66 7.44
C GLU A 81 10.35 -5.15 6.87
N SER A 82 10.60 -6.45 6.97
CA SER A 82 11.71 -7.10 6.29
C SER A 82 11.48 -7.16 4.78
N GLU A 83 12.58 -7.31 4.02
CA GLU A 83 12.50 -7.46 2.57
C GLU A 83 11.61 -8.65 2.16
N ASP A 84 11.66 -9.75 2.90
CA ASP A 84 10.81 -10.93 2.68
C ASP A 84 9.31 -10.62 2.88
N GLU A 85 8.96 -9.81 3.88
CA GLU A 85 7.58 -9.36 4.13
C GLU A 85 7.08 -8.43 3.01
N LEU A 86 7.93 -7.51 2.55
CA LEU A 86 7.63 -6.61 1.43
C LEU A 86 7.46 -7.37 0.10
N LEU A 87 8.29 -8.40 -0.14
CA LEU A 87 8.15 -9.29 -1.29
C LEU A 87 6.86 -10.12 -1.19
N ALA A 88 6.51 -10.63 -0.01
CA ALA A 88 5.27 -11.36 0.19
C ALA A 88 4.03 -10.49 -0.10
N LYS A 89 4.04 -9.20 0.31
CA LYS A 89 3.02 -8.22 -0.08
C LYS A 89 2.93 -8.02 -1.59
N LYS A 90 4.08 -7.87 -2.24
CA LYS A 90 4.14 -7.73 -3.70
C LYS A 90 3.57 -8.95 -4.40
N ASP A 91 3.88 -10.16 -3.92
CA ASP A 91 3.35 -11.39 -4.49
C ASP A 91 1.84 -11.51 -4.25
N PHE A 92 1.38 -11.26 -3.02
CA PHE A 92 -0.05 -11.21 -2.70
C PHE A 92 -0.85 -10.29 -3.63
N MET A 93 -0.33 -9.09 -3.94
CA MET A 93 -1.06 -8.13 -4.75
C MET A 93 -0.99 -8.36 -6.27
N HIS A 94 0.00 -9.11 -6.77
CA HIS A 94 0.33 -9.14 -8.21
C HIS A 94 0.57 -10.52 -8.82
N LEU A 95 0.58 -11.59 -8.03
CA LEU A 95 0.73 -12.97 -8.49
C LEU A 95 -0.51 -13.80 -8.14
#